data_AF-A0A6P0R3C7-F1
#
_entry.id   AF-A0A6P0R3C7-F1
#
_cell.length_a   1.000
_cell.length_b   1.000
_cell.length_c   1.000
_cell.angle_alpha   90.00
_cell.angle_beta   90.00
_cell.angle_gamma   90.00
#
_symmetry.space_group_name_H-M   'P 1'
#
loop_
_entity.id
_entity.type
_entity.pdbx_description
1 polymer ?
#
loop_
_entity_poly.entity_id
_entity_poly.type
_entity_poly.pdbx_seq_one_letter_code
_entity_poly.pdbx_strand_id
1 'polypeptide(L)'
;MSGYLIYHPSRVVSDFETTRVYYDNTNGNQDPYVWNPKFLHTYCHITQMSPQVGNINFWVSGDTFPNFNNLYCDLVFVVAEKLYWENSNTIEISDSIVDTDEAYNDHYRWFWQHHYQRRRRFTLKANPESSFQPQNISQELIDIVPFLLEQGFTLIQLRQNLRSGFNSKPMGLGLIAIKLYSWLNQYANIKLYGDELQKIRKKNTILASLSEAGKNCL
;
A
#
# COMPACT_ATOMS: atom_id res chain seq x y z
N MET A 1 1.09 19.34 4.43
CA MET A 1 1.16 17.91 4.10
C MET A 1 0.64 17.13 5.31
N SER A 2 -0.33 16.24 5.14
CA SER A 2 -0.85 15.37 6.20
C SER A 2 -0.69 13.90 5.76
N GLY A 3 -1.08 12.96 6.60
CA GLY A 3 -0.96 11.54 6.30
C GLY A 3 -1.80 10.64 7.18
N TYR A 4 -1.78 9.36 6.84
CA TYR A 4 -2.48 8.30 7.55
C TYR A 4 -1.55 7.12 7.80
N LEU A 5 -1.68 6.47 8.96
CA LEU A 5 -1.29 5.07 9.12
C LEU A 5 -2.45 4.20 8.66
N ILE A 6 -2.17 3.26 7.77
CA ILE A 6 -3.14 2.34 7.18
C ILE A 6 -2.68 0.93 7.48
N TYR A 7 -3.44 0.21 8.29
CA TYR A 7 -3.09 -1.17 8.61
C TYR A 7 -3.38 -2.09 7.43
N HIS A 8 -2.38 -2.89 7.06
CA HIS A 8 -2.48 -4.01 6.15
C HIS A 8 -2.34 -5.32 6.95
N PRO A 9 -3.08 -6.40 6.65
CA PRO A 9 -2.82 -7.72 7.25
C PRO A 9 -1.51 -8.35 6.73
N SER A 10 -1.21 -9.57 7.17
CA SER A 10 0.07 -10.26 6.91
C SER A 10 0.45 -10.26 5.43
N ARG A 11 1.70 -9.90 5.17
CA ARG A 11 2.30 -9.86 3.84
C ARG A 11 2.71 -11.24 3.37
N VAL A 12 2.85 -11.39 2.06
CA VAL A 12 3.77 -12.38 1.49
C VAL A 12 5.17 -11.77 1.46
N VAL A 13 6.16 -12.60 1.79
CA VAL A 13 7.59 -12.25 1.71
C VAL A 13 8.24 -13.23 0.76
N SER A 14 9.05 -12.73 -0.16
CA SER A 14 9.85 -13.57 -1.04
C SER A 14 11.18 -12.91 -1.35
N ASP A 15 12.18 -13.74 -1.55
CA ASP A 15 13.52 -13.33 -1.92
C ASP A 15 13.71 -13.56 -3.43
N PHE A 16 14.06 -12.49 -4.15
CA PHE A 16 14.32 -12.51 -5.60
C PHE A 16 15.76 -12.12 -5.85
N GLU A 17 16.57 -13.09 -6.27
CA GLU A 17 18.02 -12.93 -6.41
C GLU A 17 18.64 -12.44 -5.07
N THR A 18 18.91 -11.13 -4.96
CA THR A 18 19.47 -10.50 -3.76
C THR A 18 18.50 -9.57 -3.04
N THR A 19 17.23 -9.51 -3.48
CA THR A 19 16.25 -8.53 -3.01
C THR A 19 15.06 -9.20 -2.35
N ARG A 20 14.85 -8.92 -1.08
CA ARG A 20 13.65 -9.28 -0.33
C ARG A 20 12.53 -8.31 -0.61
N VAL A 21 11.38 -8.82 -1.01
CA VAL A 21 10.19 -8.00 -1.29
C VAL A 21 9.03 -8.41 -0.39
N TYR A 22 8.34 -7.40 0.12
CA TYR A 22 7.10 -7.53 0.88
C TYR A 22 5.95 -7.08 -0.01
N TYR A 23 4.96 -7.94 -0.22
CA TYR A 23 3.85 -7.67 -1.13
C TYR A 23 2.57 -8.35 -0.67
N ASP A 24 1.44 -8.01 -1.30
CA ASP A 24 0.17 -8.65 -1.00
C ASP A 24 0.06 -10.03 -1.68
N ASN A 25 -0.91 -10.84 -1.28
CA ASN A 25 -1.16 -12.11 -1.95
C ASN A 25 -1.51 -11.88 -3.42
N THR A 26 -0.96 -12.72 -4.31
CA THR A 26 -1.25 -12.66 -5.75
C THR A 26 -2.63 -13.21 -6.11
N ASN A 27 -3.36 -13.79 -5.16
CA ASN A 27 -4.72 -14.27 -5.34
C ASN A 27 -5.77 -13.16 -5.13
N GLY A 28 -5.67 -12.08 -5.90
CA GLY A 28 -6.63 -10.98 -5.80
C GLY A 28 -6.08 -9.63 -6.25
N ASN A 29 -6.75 -8.59 -5.75
CA ASN A 29 -6.26 -7.22 -5.76
C ASN A 29 -4.98 -7.13 -4.92
N GLN A 30 -3.97 -6.42 -5.42
CA GLN A 30 -2.67 -6.26 -4.76
C GLN A 30 -2.42 -4.85 -4.22
N ASP A 31 -3.47 -4.06 -3.94
CA ASP A 31 -3.34 -2.75 -3.28
C ASP A 31 -2.57 -2.85 -1.94
N PRO A 32 -1.63 -1.93 -1.64
CA PRO A 32 -1.07 -0.89 -2.49
C PRO A 32 0.19 -1.31 -3.27
N TYR A 33 0.66 -2.55 -3.10
CA TYR A 33 1.95 -3.06 -3.58
C TYR A 33 1.91 -3.48 -5.07
N VAL A 34 1.04 -2.85 -5.85
CA VAL A 34 0.89 -3.15 -7.28
C VAL A 34 2.23 -2.99 -7.99
N TRP A 35 2.63 -4.01 -8.75
CA TRP A 35 3.89 -4.10 -9.49
C TRP A 35 3.99 -3.15 -10.68
N ASN A 36 3.94 -1.85 -10.41
CA ASN A 36 3.81 -0.79 -11.39
C ASN A 36 4.75 0.37 -11.00
N PRO A 37 5.21 1.22 -11.94
CA PRO A 37 6.15 2.30 -11.60
C PRO A 37 5.60 3.24 -10.53
N LYS A 38 4.27 3.40 -10.49
CA LYS A 38 3.55 4.05 -9.41
C LYS A 38 2.75 3.01 -8.63
N PHE A 39 2.96 2.96 -7.32
CA PHE A 39 2.04 2.26 -6.42
C PHE A 39 0.63 2.83 -6.57
N LEU A 40 -0.37 1.97 -6.44
CA LEU A 40 -1.78 2.31 -6.61
C LEU A 40 -2.53 2.11 -5.31
N HIS A 41 -3.60 2.87 -5.11
CA HIS A 41 -4.51 2.67 -3.98
C HIS A 41 -5.93 3.03 -4.39
N THR A 42 -6.83 2.04 -4.45
CA THR A 42 -8.23 2.24 -4.91
C THR A 42 -9.27 1.61 -3.99
N TYR A 43 -8.93 0.54 -3.28
CA TYR A 43 -9.93 -0.29 -2.60
C TYR A 43 -9.83 -0.19 -1.09
N CYS A 44 -8.82 -0.83 -0.49
CA CYS A 44 -8.73 -1.03 0.95
C CYS A 44 -8.67 0.33 1.67
N HIS A 45 -9.60 0.63 2.57
CA HIS A 45 -9.59 1.80 3.47
C HIS A 45 -9.78 3.18 2.83
N ILE A 46 -9.79 3.30 1.49
CA ILE A 46 -9.80 4.60 0.81
C ILE A 46 -11.05 5.43 1.12
N THR A 47 -12.19 4.79 1.39
CA THR A 47 -13.46 5.45 1.73
C THR A 47 -13.48 6.07 3.13
N GLN A 48 -12.51 5.70 3.97
CA GLN A 48 -12.39 6.14 5.36
C GLN A 48 -11.39 7.29 5.50
N MET A 49 -10.81 7.72 4.39
CA MET A 49 -9.80 8.77 4.31
C MET A 49 -10.30 9.92 3.43
N SER A 50 -9.67 11.08 3.60
CA SER A 50 -9.83 12.24 2.72
C SER A 50 -8.49 12.63 2.10
N PRO A 51 -7.84 11.72 1.34
CA PRO A 51 -6.50 11.94 0.83
C PRO A 51 -6.50 13.07 -0.21
N GLN A 52 -5.44 13.88 -0.17
CA GLN A 52 -5.15 14.94 -1.13
C GLN A 52 -3.80 14.69 -1.79
N VAL A 53 -3.59 15.28 -2.96
CA VAL A 53 -2.25 15.32 -3.58
C VAL A 53 -1.24 15.92 -2.59
N GLY A 54 -0.07 15.30 -2.54
CA GLY A 54 0.96 15.56 -1.56
C GLY A 54 0.72 14.92 -0.19
N ASN A 55 -0.39 14.23 0.11
CA ASN A 55 -0.47 13.52 1.40
C ASN A 55 0.51 12.33 1.42
N ILE A 56 0.95 11.93 2.62
CA ILE A 56 1.87 10.81 2.81
C ILE A 56 1.16 9.73 3.61
N ASN A 57 0.78 8.65 2.95
CA ASN A 57 0.16 7.50 3.59
C ASN A 57 1.24 6.46 3.89
N PHE A 58 1.17 5.85 5.07
CA PHE A 58 2.06 4.78 5.47
C PHE A 58 1.23 3.52 5.63
N TRP A 59 1.51 2.54 4.79
CA TRP A 59 1.00 1.19 4.99
C TRP A 59 1.88 0.49 6.00
N VAL A 60 1.22 -0.15 6.97
CA VAL A 60 1.87 -0.77 8.11
C VAL A 60 1.24 -2.13 8.44
N SER A 61 2.03 -3.03 9.02
CA SER A 61 1.48 -4.18 9.76
C SER A 61 2.23 -4.46 11.03
N GLY A 62 1.52 -5.07 11.97
CA GLY A 62 2.03 -5.45 13.27
C GLY A 62 2.61 -6.85 13.28
N ASP A 63 3.46 -7.13 14.26
CA ASP A 63 3.84 -8.49 14.66
C ASP A 63 2.61 -9.32 15.08
N THR A 64 1.65 -8.67 15.75
CA THR A 64 0.31 -9.21 16.02
C THR A 64 -0.73 -8.11 15.85
N PHE A 65 -2.01 -8.44 15.67
CA PHE A 65 -3.04 -7.41 15.58
C PHE A 65 -4.34 -7.81 16.28
N PRO A 66 -4.96 -6.94 17.10
CA PRO A 66 -4.61 -5.52 17.34
C PRO A 66 -3.51 -5.27 18.38
N ASN A 67 -2.97 -6.31 19.02
CA ASN A 67 -2.09 -6.17 20.19
C ASN A 67 -0.59 -6.05 19.86
N PHE A 68 -0.22 -5.46 18.73
CA PHE A 68 1.16 -5.36 18.27
C PHE A 68 2.10 -4.69 19.27
N ASN A 69 3.34 -5.16 19.37
CA ASN A 69 4.44 -4.41 19.99
C ASN A 69 5.28 -3.66 18.95
N ASN A 70 5.36 -4.20 17.75
CA ASN A 70 6.09 -3.61 16.63
C ASN A 70 5.09 -3.29 15.50
N LEU A 71 5.29 -2.18 14.83
CA LEU A 71 4.48 -1.76 13.69
C LEU A 71 5.44 -1.46 12.56
N TYR A 72 5.58 -2.40 11.64
CA TYR A 72 6.50 -2.29 10.52
C TYR A 72 5.90 -1.41 9.44
N CYS A 73 6.70 -0.52 8.85
CA CYS A 73 6.29 0.27 7.69
C CYS A 73 6.65 -0.45 6.39
N ASP A 74 5.64 -0.60 5.56
CA ASP A 74 5.67 -1.52 4.41
C ASP A 74 5.85 -0.73 3.14
N LEU A 75 5.15 0.39 3.08
CA LEU A 75 5.13 1.30 1.96
C LEU A 75 4.91 2.71 2.48
N VAL A 76 5.86 3.57 2.13
CA VAL A 76 5.68 5.02 2.13
C VAL A 76 5.01 5.38 0.81
N PHE A 77 3.79 5.91 0.86
CA PHE A 77 2.99 6.29 -0.32
C PHE A 77 2.77 7.80 -0.32
N VAL A 78 3.53 8.52 -1.12
CA VAL A 78 3.33 9.96 -1.34
C VAL A 78 2.33 10.13 -2.49
N VAL A 79 1.17 10.72 -2.23
CA VAL A 79 0.11 10.87 -3.24
C VAL A 79 0.55 11.89 -4.30
N ALA A 80 0.83 11.45 -5.53
CA ALA A 80 1.06 12.34 -6.67
C ALA A 80 -0.24 12.73 -7.34
N GLU A 81 -1.16 11.77 -7.50
CA GLU A 81 -2.39 11.96 -8.26
C GLU A 81 -3.58 11.36 -7.52
N LYS A 82 -4.74 11.96 -7.75
CA LYS A 82 -6.05 11.44 -7.32
C LYS A 82 -6.98 11.51 -8.51
N LEU A 83 -7.21 10.36 -9.14
CA LEU A 83 -7.95 10.26 -10.38
C LEU A 83 -9.29 9.58 -10.12
N TYR A 84 -10.38 10.25 -10.49
CA TYR A 84 -11.73 9.67 -10.37
C TYR A 84 -12.02 8.77 -11.55
N TRP A 85 -12.67 7.65 -11.28
CA TRP A 85 -13.14 6.76 -12.32
C TRP A 85 -14.35 7.41 -12.99
N GLU A 86 -14.47 7.23 -14.31
CA GLU A 86 -15.65 7.68 -15.05
C GLU A 86 -16.89 6.96 -14.53
N ASN A 87 -16.79 5.63 -14.43
CA ASN A 87 -17.81 4.77 -13.85
C ASN A 87 -17.31 4.19 -12.52
N SER A 88 -18.11 4.32 -11.46
CA SER A 88 -17.64 3.98 -10.11
C SER A 88 -17.45 2.48 -9.87
N ASN A 89 -17.99 1.63 -10.74
CA ASN A 89 -17.97 0.17 -10.60
C ASN A 89 -17.71 -0.55 -11.92
N THR A 90 -17.14 0.13 -12.91
CA THR A 90 -16.66 -0.48 -14.15
C THR A 90 -15.43 0.28 -14.59
N ILE A 91 -14.47 -0.44 -15.15
CA ILE A 91 -13.23 0.12 -15.69
C ILE A 91 -12.76 -0.77 -16.82
N GLU A 92 -12.36 -0.15 -17.92
CA GLU A 92 -11.81 -0.84 -19.08
C GLU A 92 -10.28 -0.67 -19.12
N ILE A 93 -9.61 -1.63 -19.75
CA ILE A 93 -8.14 -1.59 -19.89
C ILE A 93 -7.67 -0.35 -20.67
N SER A 94 -8.53 0.18 -21.56
CA SER A 94 -8.30 1.39 -22.35
C SER A 94 -8.56 2.70 -21.58
N ASP A 95 -9.11 2.64 -20.36
CA ASP A 95 -9.39 3.84 -19.60
C ASP A 95 -8.08 4.55 -19.25
N SER A 96 -8.01 5.87 -19.47
CA SER A 96 -6.79 6.67 -19.27
C SER A 96 -6.19 6.62 -17.87
N ILE A 97 -6.97 6.19 -16.88
CA ILE A 97 -6.52 5.99 -15.50
C ILE A 97 -5.68 4.72 -15.34
N VAL A 98 -5.80 3.74 -16.23
CA VAL A 98 -5.07 2.47 -16.20
C VAL A 98 -3.65 2.69 -16.71
N ASP A 99 -2.64 2.37 -15.89
CA ASP A 99 -1.24 2.61 -16.24
C ASP A 99 -0.68 1.59 -17.24
N THR A 100 -1.02 0.31 -17.07
CA THR A 100 -0.51 -0.82 -17.83
C THR A 100 -1.50 -1.99 -17.80
N ASP A 101 -1.37 -2.93 -18.73
CA ASP A 101 -2.13 -4.19 -18.74
C ASP A 101 -1.90 -4.99 -17.45
N GLU A 102 -0.68 -4.99 -16.92
CA GLU A 102 -0.36 -5.63 -15.65
C GLU A 102 -1.07 -4.95 -14.47
N ALA A 103 -1.06 -3.61 -14.41
CA ALA A 103 -1.81 -2.88 -13.39
C ALA A 103 -3.32 -3.12 -13.52
N TYR A 104 -3.85 -3.25 -14.75
CA TYR A 104 -5.25 -3.64 -14.93
C TYR A 104 -5.54 -4.99 -14.28
N ASN A 105 -4.69 -5.98 -14.55
CA ASN A 105 -4.88 -7.35 -14.10
C ASN A 105 -4.65 -7.54 -12.60
N ASP A 106 -3.62 -6.91 -12.06
CA ASP A 106 -3.18 -7.09 -10.69
C ASP A 106 -3.99 -6.19 -9.71
N HIS A 107 -4.73 -5.21 -10.24
CA HIS A 107 -5.41 -4.20 -9.44
C HIS A 107 -6.81 -3.79 -9.96
N TYR A 108 -6.91 -3.10 -11.10
CA TYR A 108 -8.15 -2.41 -11.49
C TYR A 108 -9.36 -3.33 -11.74
N ARG A 109 -9.15 -4.51 -12.31
CA ARG A 109 -10.25 -5.45 -12.63
C ARG A 109 -10.99 -6.01 -11.41
N TRP A 110 -10.41 -5.86 -10.22
CA TRP A 110 -10.97 -6.39 -8.97
C TRP A 110 -12.08 -5.52 -8.36
N PHE A 111 -12.59 -4.52 -9.10
CA PHE A 111 -13.65 -3.63 -8.64
C PHE A 111 -14.93 -4.37 -8.16
N TRP A 112 -15.21 -5.56 -8.71
CA TRP A 112 -16.36 -6.37 -8.31
C TRP A 112 -16.27 -6.84 -6.85
N GLN A 113 -15.07 -6.98 -6.29
CA GLN A 113 -14.87 -7.38 -4.89
C GLN A 113 -15.20 -6.23 -3.93
N HIS A 114 -15.23 -5.01 -4.44
CA HIS A 114 -15.32 -3.78 -3.67
C HIS A 114 -16.38 -2.84 -4.25
N HIS A 115 -17.60 -3.32 -4.49
CA HIS A 115 -18.65 -2.52 -5.13
C HIS A 115 -19.04 -1.29 -4.31
N TYR A 116 -19.12 -0.11 -4.94
CA TYR A 116 -19.50 1.16 -4.33
C TYR A 116 -20.97 1.48 -4.63
N GLN A 117 -21.76 1.74 -3.61
CA GLN A 117 -23.19 2.06 -3.81
C GLN A 117 -23.48 3.55 -4.02
N ARG A 118 -22.64 4.45 -3.53
CA ARG A 118 -22.97 5.90 -3.46
C ARG A 118 -21.84 6.86 -3.81
N ARG A 119 -20.58 6.49 -3.58
CA ARG A 119 -19.44 7.41 -3.74
C ARG A 119 -18.79 7.19 -5.09
N ARG A 120 -18.24 8.28 -5.67
CA ARG A 120 -17.36 8.16 -6.84
C ARG A 120 -16.09 7.42 -6.43
N ARG A 121 -15.75 6.36 -7.17
CA ARG A 121 -14.47 5.68 -7.00
C ARG A 121 -13.34 6.55 -7.52
N PHE A 122 -12.19 6.49 -6.86
CA PHE A 122 -10.97 7.10 -7.33
C PHE A 122 -9.79 6.19 -7.04
N THR A 123 -8.73 6.36 -7.81
CA THR A 123 -7.41 5.75 -7.56
C THR A 123 -6.45 6.85 -7.16
N LEU A 124 -5.71 6.62 -6.08
CA LEU A 124 -4.51 7.38 -5.80
C LEU A 124 -3.36 6.73 -6.55
N LYS A 125 -2.51 7.56 -7.17
CA LYS A 125 -1.23 7.11 -7.72
C LYS A 125 -0.09 7.74 -6.93
N ALA A 126 0.85 6.91 -6.53
CA ALA A 126 2.00 7.34 -5.77
C ALA A 126 2.99 8.12 -6.64
N ASN A 127 3.73 9.03 -6.03
CA ASN A 127 4.89 9.66 -6.64
C ASN A 127 6.00 8.60 -6.73
N PRO A 128 6.51 8.28 -7.94
CA PRO A 128 7.44 7.17 -8.15
C PRO A 128 8.82 7.39 -7.52
N GLU A 129 9.23 8.64 -7.29
CA GLU A 129 10.56 8.99 -6.79
C GLU A 129 10.61 9.15 -5.26
N SER A 130 9.44 9.29 -4.63
CA SER A 130 9.32 9.53 -3.18
C SER A 130 8.49 8.48 -2.45
N SER A 131 7.97 7.48 -3.17
CA SER A 131 7.24 6.36 -2.58
C SER A 131 8.06 5.10 -2.69
N PHE A 132 8.23 4.37 -1.58
CA PHE A 132 9.17 3.26 -1.50
C PHE A 132 8.81 2.32 -0.35
N GLN A 133 9.25 1.06 -0.43
CA GLN A 133 9.28 0.15 0.71
C GLN A 133 10.56 0.39 1.53
N PRO A 134 10.46 0.89 2.77
CA PRO A 134 11.63 1.16 3.60
C PRO A 134 12.16 -0.12 4.26
N GLN A 135 13.45 -0.40 4.10
CA GLN A 135 14.10 -1.56 4.71
C GLN A 135 15.43 -1.20 5.40
N ASN A 136 15.78 -1.97 6.42
CA ASN A 136 17.09 -1.91 7.07
C ASN A 136 18.17 -2.62 6.23
N ILE A 137 19.41 -2.63 6.71
CA ILE A 137 20.54 -3.29 6.01
C ILE A 137 20.37 -4.81 5.85
N SER A 138 19.57 -5.43 6.71
CA SER A 138 19.20 -6.86 6.65
C SER A 138 17.99 -7.12 5.74
N GLN A 139 17.53 -6.11 5.01
CA GLN A 139 16.33 -6.14 4.15
C GLN A 139 15.01 -6.40 4.89
N GLU A 140 14.99 -6.12 6.20
CA GLU A 140 13.77 -6.21 7.01
C GLU A 140 13.05 -4.87 7.04
N LEU A 141 11.72 -4.90 7.11
CA LEU A 141 10.91 -3.68 7.27
C LEU A 141 11.25 -2.95 8.56
N ILE A 142 11.15 -1.63 8.54
CA ILE A 142 11.49 -0.76 9.67
C ILE A 142 10.31 -0.66 10.62
N ASP A 143 10.52 -0.98 11.91
CA ASP A 143 9.55 -0.73 12.97
C ASP A 143 9.45 0.76 13.29
N ILE A 144 8.25 1.31 13.18
CA ILE A 144 7.97 2.73 13.41
C ILE A 144 7.45 3.03 14.82
N VAL A 145 7.18 2.02 15.65
CA VAL A 145 6.69 2.24 17.03
C VAL A 145 7.64 3.14 17.82
N PRO A 146 8.96 2.92 17.87
CA PRO A 146 9.88 3.78 18.63
C PRO A 146 9.75 5.26 18.23
N PHE A 147 9.73 5.54 16.93
CA PHE A 147 9.54 6.90 16.41
C PHE A 147 8.20 7.50 16.86
N LEU A 148 7.10 6.75 16.75
CA LEU A 148 5.78 7.24 17.14
C LEU A 148 5.69 7.54 18.64
N LEU A 149 6.32 6.72 19.48
CA LEU A 149 6.40 6.97 20.93
C LEU A 149 7.19 8.27 21.23
N GLU A 150 8.30 8.51 20.53
CA GLU A 150 9.06 9.78 20.64
C GLU A 150 8.24 11.01 20.20
N GLN A 151 7.29 10.84 19.28
CA GLN A 151 6.36 11.90 18.88
C GLN A 151 5.17 12.07 19.85
N GLY A 152 5.15 11.34 20.97
CA GLY A 152 4.15 11.49 22.04
C GLY A 152 2.92 10.58 21.91
N PHE A 153 2.92 9.62 20.99
CA PHE A 153 1.91 8.56 21.00
C PHE A 153 2.21 7.56 22.11
N THR A 154 1.18 6.88 22.58
CA THR A 154 1.32 5.67 23.41
C THR A 154 0.94 4.44 22.61
N LEU A 155 1.51 3.29 22.97
CA LEU A 155 1.17 2.03 22.32
C LEU A 155 -0.33 1.70 22.46
N ILE A 156 -0.95 2.05 23.59
CA ILE A 156 -2.39 1.91 23.82
C ILE A 156 -3.18 2.73 22.80
N GLN A 157 -2.83 4.01 22.60
CA GLN A 157 -3.49 4.85 21.60
C GLN A 157 -3.33 4.31 20.19
N LEU A 158 -2.13 3.83 19.82
CA LEU A 158 -1.88 3.26 18.50
C LEU A 158 -2.79 2.03 18.26
N ARG A 159 -2.85 1.10 19.21
CA ARG A 159 -3.68 -0.10 19.14
C ARG A 159 -5.19 0.19 19.12
N GLN A 160 -5.64 1.25 19.78
CA GLN A 160 -7.06 1.63 19.82
C GLN A 160 -7.52 2.40 18.56
N ASN A 161 -6.63 3.22 18.00
CA ASN A 161 -6.96 4.13 16.90
C ASN A 161 -6.74 3.50 15.53
N LEU A 162 -5.81 2.55 15.40
CA LEU A 162 -5.61 1.76 14.20
C LEU A 162 -6.53 0.55 14.23
N ARG A 163 -7.42 0.41 13.25
CA ARG A 163 -8.35 -0.72 13.14
C ARG A 163 -8.19 -1.40 11.79
N SER A 164 -8.50 -2.70 11.72
CA SER A 164 -8.51 -3.49 10.48
C SER A 164 -9.84 -4.24 10.27
N GLY A 165 -10.04 -4.82 9.10
CA GLY A 165 -11.25 -5.59 8.76
C GLY A 165 -12.49 -4.73 8.49
N PHE A 166 -13.68 -5.25 8.82
CA PHE A 166 -14.99 -4.63 8.55
C PHE A 166 -15.15 -3.23 9.18
N ASN A 167 -14.45 -2.97 10.28
CA ASN A 167 -14.38 -1.67 10.94
C ASN A 167 -12.98 -1.05 10.86
N SER A 168 -12.24 -1.37 9.78
CA SER A 168 -10.94 -0.75 9.57
C SER A 168 -11.04 0.76 9.65
N LYS A 169 -9.99 1.42 10.11
CA LYS A 169 -9.96 2.86 10.20
C LYS A 169 -8.50 3.31 10.15
N PRO A 170 -8.10 3.98 9.06
CA PRO A 170 -6.83 4.67 8.99
C PRO A 170 -6.71 5.68 10.13
N MET A 171 -5.56 5.69 10.78
CA MET A 171 -5.26 6.65 11.84
C MET A 171 -4.60 7.87 11.22
N GLY A 172 -5.23 9.05 11.34
CA GLY A 172 -4.64 10.30 10.86
C GLY A 172 -3.40 10.70 11.67
N LEU A 173 -2.34 11.14 10.99
CA LEU A 173 -1.08 11.58 11.60
C LEU A 173 -0.92 13.10 11.64
N GLY A 174 -1.72 13.85 10.88
CA GLY A 174 -1.50 15.30 10.76
C GLY A 174 -0.09 15.61 10.26
N LEU A 175 0.57 16.60 10.88
CA LEU A 175 1.94 17.01 10.53
C LEU A 175 3.01 15.98 10.88
N ILE A 176 2.73 15.00 11.74
CA ILE A 176 3.69 13.95 12.12
C ILE A 176 4.05 13.09 10.89
N ALA A 177 3.16 13.01 9.89
CA ALA A 177 3.43 12.33 8.63
C ALA A 177 4.71 12.82 7.95
N ILE A 178 4.98 14.14 7.95
CA ILE A 178 6.19 14.71 7.34
C ILE A 178 7.43 14.26 8.11
N LYS A 179 7.36 14.25 9.43
CA LYS A 179 8.48 13.83 10.28
C LYS A 179 8.77 12.33 10.11
N LEU A 180 7.73 11.50 10.08
CA LEU A 180 7.87 10.06 9.86
C LEU A 180 8.46 9.77 8.47
N TYR A 181 8.01 10.49 7.45
CA TYR A 181 8.59 10.40 6.12
C TYR A 181 10.09 10.71 6.12
N SER A 182 10.48 11.86 6.69
CA SER A 182 11.89 12.25 6.76
C SER A 182 12.73 11.24 7.54
N TRP A 183 12.20 10.73 8.65
CA TRP A 183 12.86 9.73 9.48
C TRP A 183 13.06 8.41 8.71
N LEU A 184 12.02 7.87 8.07
CA LEU A 184 12.12 6.66 7.23
C LEU A 184 13.08 6.89 6.04
N ASN A 185 13.00 8.05 5.40
CA ASN A 185 13.87 8.38 4.27
C ASN A 185 15.35 8.48 4.68
N GLN A 186 15.65 8.84 5.93
CA GLN A 186 17.00 8.88 6.46
C GLN A 186 17.47 7.52 7.00
N TYR A 187 16.58 6.79 7.68
CA TYR A 187 16.91 5.58 8.41
C TYR A 187 16.92 4.32 7.53
N ALA A 188 16.12 4.31 6.46
CA ALA A 188 16.11 3.19 5.52
C ALA A 188 17.43 3.09 4.77
N ASN A 189 18.12 1.96 4.93
CA ASN A 189 19.31 1.63 4.16
C ASN A 189 18.95 1.23 2.73
N ILE A 190 17.78 0.62 2.55
CA ILE A 190 17.28 0.14 1.27
C ILE A 190 15.88 0.73 1.08
N LYS A 191 15.61 1.20 -0.13
CA LYS A 191 14.33 1.76 -0.54
C LYS A 191 13.95 1.11 -1.86
N LEU A 192 12.92 0.26 -1.85
CA LEU A 192 12.45 -0.39 -3.07
C LEU A 192 11.36 0.47 -3.71
N TYR A 193 11.62 0.96 -4.92
CA TYR A 193 10.72 1.80 -5.69
C TYR A 193 9.85 0.98 -6.64
N GLY A 194 8.74 1.55 -7.11
CA GLY A 194 7.77 0.85 -7.93
C GLY A 194 8.34 0.32 -9.26
N ASP A 195 9.30 1.01 -9.86
CA ASP A 195 9.94 0.58 -11.10
C ASP A 195 10.85 -0.65 -10.89
N GLU A 196 11.56 -0.73 -9.76
CA GLU A 196 12.35 -1.90 -9.36
C GLU A 196 11.44 -3.11 -9.15
N LEU A 197 10.33 -2.91 -8.43
CA LEU A 197 9.33 -3.94 -8.20
C LEU A 197 8.68 -4.41 -9.52
N GLN A 198 8.36 -3.50 -10.43
CA GLN A 198 7.86 -3.87 -11.77
C GLN A 198 8.87 -4.72 -12.55
N LYS A 199 10.18 -4.40 -12.48
CA LYS A 199 11.22 -5.21 -13.13
C LYS A 199 11.26 -6.63 -12.54
N ILE A 200 11.16 -6.77 -11.21
CA ILE A 200 11.07 -8.08 -10.54
C ILE A 200 9.85 -8.84 -11.03
N ARG A 201 8.68 -8.20 -11.08
CA ARG A 201 7.43 -8.79 -11.57
C ARG A 201 7.51 -9.27 -13.02
N LYS A 202 8.15 -8.52 -13.92
CA LYS A 202 8.33 -8.90 -15.33
C LYS A 202 9.23 -10.12 -15.50
N LYS A 203 10.22 -10.29 -14.62
CA LYS A 203 11.07 -11.49 -14.58
C LYS A 203 10.40 -12.70 -13.92
N ASN A 204 9.40 -12.47 -13.07
CA ASN A 204 8.75 -13.50 -12.25
C ASN A 204 7.24 -13.51 -12.51
N THR A 205 6.82 -14.14 -13.61
CA THR A 205 5.41 -14.17 -14.05
C THR A 205 4.46 -14.83 -13.04
N ILE A 206 4.97 -15.64 -12.11
CA ILE A 206 4.20 -16.21 -10.99
C ILE A 206 3.61 -15.15 -10.04
N LEU A 207 4.15 -13.92 -10.07
CA LEU A 207 3.63 -12.79 -9.30
C LEU A 207 2.40 -12.14 -9.93
N ALA A 208 1.99 -12.58 -11.13
CA ALA A 208 0.75 -12.13 -11.74
C ALA A 208 -0.46 -12.54 -10.92
N SER A 209 -1.44 -11.64 -10.82
CA SER A 209 -2.70 -12.03 -10.22
C SER A 209 -3.35 -13.14 -11.04
N LEU A 210 -3.69 -14.25 -10.39
CA LEU A 210 -4.30 -15.38 -11.09
C LEU A 210 -5.62 -14.93 -11.74
N SER A 211 -5.78 -15.23 -13.04
CA SER A 211 -7.06 -15.03 -13.72
C SER A 211 -8.11 -15.99 -13.14
N GLU A 212 -9.39 -15.62 -13.13
CA GLU A 212 -10.45 -16.54 -12.66
C GLU A 212 -10.49 -17.84 -13.48
N ALA A 213 -9.99 -17.83 -14.72
CA ALA A 213 -9.81 -19.02 -15.55
C ALA A 213 -8.83 -20.05 -14.97
N GLY A 214 -7.91 -19.63 -14.08
CA GLY A 214 -6.98 -20.52 -13.37
C GLY A 214 -7.56 -21.21 -12.14
N LYS A 215 -8.76 -20.83 -11.67
CA LYS A 215 -9.40 -21.47 -10.51
C LYS A 215 -10.05 -22.83 -10.83
N ASN A 216 -10.22 -23.16 -12.11
CA ASN A 216 -10.82 -24.42 -12.56
C ASN A 216 -9.78 -25.51 -12.92
N CYS A 217 -8.49 -25.30 -12.62
CA CYS A 217 -7.42 -26.26 -12.95
C CYS A 217 -6.57 -26.70 -11.74
N LEU A 218 -7.12 -26.66 -10.52
CA LEU A 218 -6.56 -27.35 -9.34
C LEU A 218 -7.66 -28.13 -8.63
#